data_AF-A0A497L4U2-F1
#
_entry.id   AF-A0A497L4U2-F1
#
_cell.length_a   1.000
_cell.length_b   1.000
_cell.length_c   1.000
_cell.angle_alpha   90.00
_cell.angle_beta   90.00
_cell.angle_gamma   90.00
#
_symmetry.space_group_name_H-M   'P 1'
#
loop_
_entity.id
_entity.type
_entity.pdbx_description
1 polymer ?
#
loop_
_entity_poly.entity_id
_entity_poly.type
_entity_poly.pdbx_seq_one_letter_code
_entity_poly.pdbx_strand_id
1 'polypeptide(L)'
;MNENTVKKYVGKWLENQPEVDQILSEQPLIIGGLITDFITKNRLGEILHIIECKGSVDIGELARGIGQAYQYDYQRRKNKMAQKATTLFICPEDVVQELNMLKVPKNIRVYLVSKSGTLYERKKHPVSKSVEMELQLPRTFYIRDVELNHLKDIIQLIHSMSRKNPEKLSQDEILDAIEKKFPHIAAKGYNHLITLRSLELLDDRNLLTPKGYEIYDLIRTSNEAFLREMCECFYPFIINVLNAIVTIAFEKKFQLDDIKCTSKEIADKICSIWGTKVRFLYDPRTVGTTLRILRELGAIEEVRRGKIRLKRLVHAEFLPWGARQTRLT
;
A
#
# COMPACT_ATOMS: atom_id res chain seq x y z
N MET A 1 -18.24 12.73 -11.04
CA MET A 1 -18.40 11.74 -12.14
C MET A 1 -18.06 10.34 -11.63
N ASN A 2 -18.89 9.31 -11.86
CA ASN A 2 -18.54 7.94 -11.41
C ASN A 2 -17.49 7.27 -12.32
N GLU A 3 -16.81 6.24 -11.81
CA GLU A 3 -15.72 5.56 -12.52
C GLU A 3 -16.17 4.89 -13.82
N ASN A 4 -17.36 4.26 -13.85
CA ASN A 4 -17.89 3.65 -15.07
C ASN A 4 -18.10 4.67 -16.19
N THR A 5 -18.49 5.90 -15.85
CA THR A 5 -18.61 7.01 -16.80
C THR A 5 -17.25 7.43 -17.32
N VAL A 6 -16.23 7.51 -16.45
CA VAL A 6 -14.84 7.77 -16.84
C VAL A 6 -14.36 6.69 -17.82
N LYS A 7 -14.50 5.41 -17.46
CA LYS A 7 -14.12 4.26 -18.29
C LYS A 7 -14.81 4.29 -19.66
N LYS A 8 -16.09 4.66 -19.71
CA LYS A 8 -16.83 4.85 -20.96
C LYS A 8 -16.23 5.95 -21.84
N TYR A 9 -15.87 7.10 -21.26
CA TYR A 9 -15.22 8.19 -22.01
C TYR A 9 -13.81 7.82 -22.48
N VAL A 10 -13.05 7.12 -21.63
CA VAL A 10 -11.73 6.58 -21.97
C VAL A 10 -11.82 5.62 -23.14
N GLY A 11 -12.74 4.65 -23.11
CA GLY A 11 -12.95 3.70 -24.21
C GLY A 11 -13.20 4.41 -25.54
N LYS A 12 -14.13 5.37 -25.56
CA LYS A 12 -14.39 6.19 -26.77
C LYS A 12 -13.17 6.98 -27.24
N TRP A 13 -12.37 7.52 -26.32
CA TRP A 13 -11.17 8.25 -26.68
C TRP A 13 -10.10 7.32 -27.29
N LEU A 14 -9.95 6.11 -26.75
CA LEU A 14 -9.04 5.09 -27.25
C LEU A 14 -9.42 4.59 -28.65
N GLU A 15 -10.72 4.41 -28.93
CA GLU A 15 -11.24 4.03 -30.25
C GLU A 15 -10.87 5.05 -31.35
N ASN A 16 -10.63 6.31 -30.95
CA ASN A 16 -10.25 7.38 -31.86
C ASN A 16 -8.73 7.58 -31.99
N GLN A 17 -7.91 6.77 -31.32
CA GLN A 17 -6.44 6.85 -31.45
C GLN A 17 -5.96 6.04 -32.67
N PRO A 18 -5.28 6.66 -33.65
CA PRO A 18 -4.93 6.00 -34.90
C PRO A 18 -3.94 4.84 -34.74
N GLU A 19 -3.13 4.85 -33.68
CA GLU A 19 -2.17 3.78 -33.36
C GLU A 19 -2.79 2.57 -32.64
N VAL A 20 -4.01 2.70 -32.11
CA VAL A 20 -4.69 1.65 -31.35
C VAL A 20 -5.46 0.73 -32.30
N ASP A 21 -5.12 -0.56 -32.27
CA ASP A 21 -5.80 -1.62 -33.03
C ASP A 21 -6.75 -2.43 -32.15
N GLN A 22 -6.35 -2.70 -30.89
CA GLN A 22 -7.15 -3.45 -29.94
C GLN A 22 -7.22 -2.75 -28.59
N ILE A 23 -8.39 -2.79 -27.97
CA ILE A 23 -8.64 -2.34 -26.60
C ILE A 23 -9.09 -3.56 -25.81
N LEU A 24 -8.31 -3.94 -24.80
CA LEU A 24 -8.61 -5.03 -23.89
C LEU A 24 -8.96 -4.45 -22.54
N SER A 25 -10.13 -4.82 -22.02
CA SER A 25 -10.57 -4.40 -20.69
C SER A 25 -10.26 -5.48 -19.67
N GLU A 26 -9.99 -5.06 -18.44
CA GLU A 26 -9.84 -5.95 -17.27
C GLU A 26 -8.83 -7.09 -17.51
N GLN A 27 -7.64 -6.72 -17.99
CA GLN A 27 -6.57 -7.69 -18.27
C GLN A 27 -5.40 -7.54 -17.30
N PRO A 28 -4.83 -8.66 -16.82
CA PRO A 28 -3.55 -8.62 -16.13
C PRO A 28 -2.40 -8.42 -17.14
N LEU A 29 -1.40 -7.62 -16.77
CA LEU A 29 -0.24 -7.36 -17.64
C LEU A 29 0.74 -8.54 -17.70
N ILE A 30 0.80 -9.33 -16.64
CA ILE A 30 1.56 -10.57 -16.48
C ILE A 30 0.68 -11.58 -15.71
N ILE A 31 0.97 -12.88 -15.85
CA ILE A 31 0.26 -13.91 -15.09
C ILE A 31 0.41 -13.65 -13.58
N GLY A 32 -0.71 -13.63 -12.85
CA GLY A 32 -0.74 -13.31 -11.41
C GLY A 32 -0.51 -11.84 -11.08
N GLY A 33 -0.42 -10.95 -12.07
CA GLY A 33 -0.31 -9.52 -11.88
C GLY A 33 -1.65 -8.84 -11.61
N LEU A 34 -1.59 -7.57 -11.24
CA LEU A 34 -2.79 -6.74 -11.06
C LEU A 34 -3.55 -6.58 -12.38
N ILE A 35 -4.88 -6.57 -12.27
CA ILE A 35 -5.80 -6.36 -13.37
C ILE A 35 -5.85 -4.85 -13.66
N THR A 36 -5.56 -4.51 -14.90
CA THR A 36 -5.63 -3.14 -15.41
C THR A 36 -7.03 -2.84 -15.93
N ASP A 37 -7.46 -1.58 -15.91
CA ASP A 37 -8.76 -1.22 -16.48
C ASP A 37 -8.76 -1.35 -18.00
N PHE A 38 -7.70 -0.84 -18.66
CA PHE A 38 -7.49 -1.03 -20.08
C PHE A 38 -6.03 -1.30 -20.43
N ILE A 39 -5.84 -2.15 -21.44
CA ILE A 39 -4.63 -2.31 -22.21
C ILE A 39 -4.96 -2.04 -23.67
N THR A 40 -4.16 -1.22 -24.35
CA THR A 40 -4.27 -1.10 -25.82
C THR A 40 -3.08 -1.71 -26.52
N LYS A 41 -3.33 -2.27 -27.70
CA LYS A 41 -2.29 -2.84 -28.57
C LYS A 41 -2.31 -2.22 -29.96
N ASN A 42 -1.15 -2.18 -30.59
CA ASN A 42 -1.04 -1.88 -32.02
C ASN A 42 -1.27 -3.16 -32.86
N ARG A 43 -1.26 -3.02 -34.19
CA ARG A 43 -1.39 -4.13 -35.15
C ARG A 43 -0.33 -5.21 -35.03
N LEU A 44 0.84 -4.89 -34.47
CA LEU A 44 1.93 -5.84 -34.23
C LEU A 44 1.75 -6.59 -32.90
N GLY A 45 0.68 -6.28 -32.14
CA GLY A 45 0.40 -6.83 -30.83
C GLY A 45 1.16 -6.15 -29.69
N GLU A 46 2.03 -5.17 -29.96
CA GLU A 46 2.75 -4.44 -28.91
C GLU A 46 1.78 -3.61 -28.08
N ILE A 47 1.96 -3.63 -26.76
CA ILE A 47 1.14 -2.86 -25.83
C ILE A 47 1.60 -1.39 -25.87
N LEU A 48 0.65 -0.51 -26.17
CA LEU A 48 0.87 0.94 -26.27
C LEU A 48 0.54 1.65 -24.95
N HIS A 49 -0.61 1.34 -24.37
CA HIS A 49 -1.12 1.99 -23.17
C HIS A 49 -1.50 0.95 -22.12
N ILE A 50 -1.21 1.28 -20.86
CA ILE A 50 -1.68 0.55 -19.69
C ILE A 50 -2.35 1.56 -18.76
N ILE A 51 -3.63 1.37 -18.48
CA ILE A 51 -4.49 2.45 -18.00
C ILE A 51 -5.14 2.06 -16.69
N GLU A 52 -5.03 2.95 -15.71
CA GLU A 52 -5.83 2.96 -14.48
C GLU A 52 -6.80 4.15 -14.53
N CYS A 53 -8.06 3.90 -14.25
CA CYS A 53 -9.13 4.89 -14.17
C CYS A 53 -9.62 5.01 -12.72
N LYS A 54 -9.96 6.22 -12.30
CA LYS A 54 -10.76 6.46 -11.08
C LYS A 54 -11.92 7.38 -11.40
N GLY A 55 -13.00 7.26 -10.64
CA GLY A 55 -14.09 8.24 -10.63
C GLY A 55 -13.72 9.48 -9.81
N SER A 56 -14.74 10.29 -9.50
CA SER A 56 -14.63 11.36 -8.50
C SER A 56 -14.66 10.70 -7.14
N VAL A 57 -13.46 10.55 -6.59
CA VAL A 57 -13.19 9.83 -5.36
C VAL A 57 -12.38 10.73 -4.44
N ASP A 58 -12.30 10.34 -3.17
CA ASP A 58 -11.45 11.04 -2.22
C ASP A 58 -9.95 10.87 -2.56
N ILE A 59 -9.14 11.70 -1.91
CA ILE A 59 -7.69 11.72 -2.08
C ILE A 59 -7.00 10.38 -1.75
N GLY A 60 -7.58 9.55 -0.87
CA GLY A 60 -7.06 8.22 -0.54
C GLY A 60 -7.20 7.27 -1.72
N GLU A 61 -8.37 7.26 -2.34
CA GLU A 61 -8.66 6.46 -3.53
C GLU A 61 -7.87 6.93 -4.76
N LEU A 62 -7.62 8.23 -4.89
CA LEU A 62 -6.69 8.76 -5.90
C LEU A 62 -5.25 8.28 -5.67
N ALA A 63 -4.79 8.29 -4.41
CA ALA A 63 -3.46 7.78 -4.07
C ALA A 63 -3.34 6.28 -4.35
N ARG A 64 -4.38 5.49 -4.06
CA ARG A 64 -4.48 4.07 -4.39
C ARG A 64 -4.37 3.84 -5.89
N GLY A 65 -5.12 4.59 -6.70
CA GLY A 65 -5.05 4.53 -8.16
C GLY A 65 -3.67 4.88 -8.73
N ILE A 66 -3.01 5.91 -8.19
CA ILE A 66 -1.63 6.25 -8.57
C ILE A 66 -0.66 5.10 -8.20
N GLY A 67 -0.87 4.45 -7.05
CA GLY A 67 -0.11 3.27 -6.62
C GLY A 67 -0.25 2.09 -7.59
N GLN A 68 -1.48 1.79 -8.02
CA GLN A 68 -1.78 0.75 -9.01
C GLN A 68 -1.12 1.06 -10.37
N ALA A 69 -1.25 2.29 -10.86
CA ALA A 69 -0.56 2.73 -12.07
C ALA A 69 0.97 2.58 -11.95
N TYR A 70 1.55 2.92 -10.80
CA TYR A 70 2.99 2.72 -10.58
C TYR A 70 3.39 1.24 -10.63
N GLN A 71 2.56 0.34 -10.07
CA GLN A 71 2.78 -1.10 -10.17
C GLN A 71 2.68 -1.60 -11.61
N TYR A 72 1.78 -1.06 -12.43
CA TYR A 72 1.72 -1.37 -13.86
C TYR A 72 2.98 -0.94 -14.60
N ASP A 73 3.51 0.27 -14.32
CA ASP A 73 4.78 0.71 -14.93
C ASP A 73 5.95 -0.19 -14.53
N TYR A 74 5.94 -0.74 -13.32
CA TYR A 74 6.94 -1.71 -12.92
C TYR A 74 6.76 -3.05 -13.66
N GLN A 75 5.52 -3.56 -13.74
CA GLN A 75 5.20 -4.83 -14.41
C GLN A 75 5.49 -4.77 -15.92
N ARG A 76 5.26 -3.63 -16.59
CA ARG A 76 5.46 -3.51 -18.05
C ARG A 76 6.91 -3.75 -18.47
N ARG A 77 7.86 -3.44 -17.59
CA ARG A 77 9.30 -3.68 -17.84
C ARG A 77 9.62 -5.18 -17.93
N LYS A 78 8.80 -6.03 -17.31
CA LYS A 78 8.93 -7.49 -17.30
C LYS A 78 8.19 -8.16 -18.45
N ASN A 79 7.24 -7.47 -19.08
CA ASN A 79 6.53 -7.96 -20.27
C ASN A 79 7.19 -7.41 -21.53
N LYS A 80 7.78 -8.29 -22.37
CA LYS A 80 8.45 -7.91 -23.62
C LYS A 80 7.56 -7.07 -24.54
N MET A 81 6.27 -7.37 -24.59
CA MET A 81 5.30 -6.65 -25.43
C MET A 81 4.93 -5.27 -24.86
N ALA A 82 5.23 -4.99 -23.59
CA ALA A 82 4.86 -3.74 -22.90
C ALA A 82 6.05 -2.85 -22.52
N GLN A 83 7.28 -3.19 -22.92
CA GLN A 83 8.48 -2.44 -22.54
C GLN A 83 8.44 -0.97 -22.98
N LYS A 84 7.78 -0.69 -24.10
CA LYS A 84 7.59 0.67 -24.66
C LYS A 84 6.25 1.28 -24.28
N ALA A 85 5.38 0.56 -23.56
CA ALA A 85 4.07 1.04 -23.21
C ALA A 85 4.14 2.26 -22.30
N THR A 86 3.18 3.17 -22.45
CA THR A 86 2.99 4.30 -21.56
C THR A 86 1.93 3.96 -20.52
N THR A 87 2.24 4.20 -19.25
CA THR A 87 1.27 4.07 -18.17
C THR A 87 0.48 5.36 -18.01
N LEU A 88 -0.85 5.24 -18.04
CA LEU A 88 -1.78 6.35 -17.91
C LEU A 88 -2.58 6.21 -16.62
N PHE A 89 -2.73 7.31 -15.90
CA PHE A 89 -3.70 7.46 -14.82
C PHE A 89 -4.76 8.46 -15.27
N ILE A 90 -6.03 8.05 -15.26
CA ILE A 90 -7.13 8.86 -15.77
C ILE A 90 -8.17 9.07 -14.67
N CYS A 91 -8.54 10.33 -14.45
CA CYS A 91 -9.56 10.70 -13.45
C CYS A 91 -10.36 11.92 -13.93
N PRO A 92 -11.51 12.25 -13.32
CA PRO A 92 -12.28 13.42 -13.71
C PRO A 92 -11.54 14.73 -13.39
N GLU A 93 -11.87 15.82 -14.08
CA GLU A 93 -11.29 17.13 -13.79
C GLU A 93 -11.72 17.70 -12.43
N ASP A 94 -12.84 17.23 -11.87
CA ASP A 94 -13.37 17.72 -10.60
C ASP A 94 -12.53 17.31 -9.39
N VAL A 95 -11.64 16.32 -9.51
CA VAL A 95 -10.67 15.92 -8.46
C VAL A 95 -9.28 16.54 -8.62
N VAL A 96 -9.14 17.54 -9.50
CA VAL A 96 -7.83 18.12 -9.81
C VAL A 96 -7.17 18.76 -8.58
N GLN A 97 -7.97 19.30 -7.64
CA GLN A 97 -7.46 19.95 -6.43
C GLN A 97 -6.80 18.93 -5.51
N GLU A 98 -7.47 17.81 -5.23
CA GLU A 98 -6.97 16.69 -4.45
C GLU A 98 -5.76 16.05 -5.14
N LEU A 99 -5.83 15.87 -6.46
CA LEU A 99 -4.72 15.36 -7.26
C LEU A 99 -3.48 16.29 -7.22
N ASN A 100 -3.67 17.61 -7.09
CA ASN A 100 -2.57 18.57 -6.95
C ASN A 100 -1.82 18.40 -5.61
N MET A 101 -2.46 17.82 -4.60
CA MET A 101 -1.83 17.51 -3.31
C MET A 101 -0.92 16.28 -3.38
N LEU A 102 -1.12 15.41 -4.37
CA LEU A 102 -0.41 14.13 -4.53
C LEU A 102 0.82 14.23 -5.45
N LYS A 103 1.87 13.47 -5.13
CA LYS A 103 3.07 13.33 -5.98
C LYS A 103 2.86 12.20 -6.97
N VAL A 104 2.72 12.53 -8.25
CA VAL A 104 2.64 11.53 -9.33
C VAL A 104 4.05 11.22 -9.87
N PRO A 105 4.47 9.94 -9.93
CA PRO A 105 5.72 9.53 -10.57
C PRO A 105 5.87 10.08 -12.00
N LYS A 106 7.09 10.48 -12.40
CA LYS A 106 7.33 11.17 -13.69
C LYS A 106 6.98 10.33 -14.92
N ASN A 107 7.02 9.01 -14.77
CA ASN A 107 6.78 7.99 -15.77
C ASN A 107 5.29 7.65 -15.96
N ILE A 108 4.41 8.16 -15.10
CA ILE A 108 2.96 8.03 -15.23
C ILE A 108 2.42 9.33 -15.81
N ARG A 109 1.73 9.24 -16.95
CA ARG A 109 1.02 10.40 -17.52
C ARG A 109 -0.38 10.48 -16.93
N VAL A 110 -0.82 11.68 -16.60
CA VAL A 110 -2.14 11.89 -16.02
C VAL A 110 -3.03 12.59 -17.03
N TYR A 111 -4.21 12.02 -17.26
CA TYR A 111 -5.24 12.63 -18.07
C TYR A 111 -6.45 12.96 -17.20
N LEU A 112 -7.05 14.10 -17.50
CA LEU A 112 -8.29 14.54 -16.87
C LEU A 112 -9.44 14.36 -17.85
N VAL A 113 -10.59 13.92 -17.34
CA VAL A 113 -11.84 13.81 -18.09
C VAL A 113 -12.76 14.95 -17.70
N SER A 114 -13.10 15.81 -18.65
CA SER A 114 -14.05 16.90 -18.42
C SER A 114 -15.47 16.38 -18.23
N LYS A 115 -16.37 17.21 -17.70
CA LYS A 115 -17.81 16.88 -17.63
C LYS A 115 -18.43 16.53 -19.01
N SER A 116 -17.89 17.08 -20.10
CA SER A 116 -18.33 16.78 -21.47
C SER A 116 -17.72 15.48 -22.04
N GLY A 117 -16.86 14.79 -21.29
CA GLY A 117 -16.16 13.57 -21.72
C GLY A 117 -14.90 13.84 -22.54
N THR A 118 -14.39 15.07 -22.54
CA THR A 118 -13.13 15.42 -23.22
C THR A 118 -11.95 14.99 -22.38
N LEU A 119 -11.02 14.22 -22.96
CA LEU A 119 -9.77 13.83 -22.31
C LEU A 119 -8.66 14.80 -22.67
N TYR A 120 -7.93 15.27 -21.67
CA TYR A 120 -6.75 16.11 -21.87
C TYR A 120 -5.64 15.75 -20.90
N GLU A 121 -4.39 15.79 -21.38
CA GLU A 121 -3.23 15.54 -20.52
C GLU A 121 -3.08 16.69 -19.53
N ARG A 122 -2.93 16.35 -18.25
CA ARG A 122 -2.64 17.31 -17.20
C ARG A 122 -1.23 17.86 -17.43
N LYS A 123 -1.15 19.09 -17.94
CA LYS A 123 0.11 19.83 -17.98
C LYS A 123 0.56 20.10 -16.55
N LYS A 124 1.76 19.62 -16.19
CA LYS A 124 2.37 19.89 -14.88
C LYS A 124 2.50 21.39 -14.70
N HIS A 125 1.61 22.00 -13.93
CA HIS A 125 1.94 23.26 -13.31
C HIS A 125 3.09 22.97 -12.32
N PRO A 126 4.21 23.73 -12.36
CA PRO A 126 5.18 23.67 -11.28
C PRO A 126 4.37 23.88 -10.01
N VAL A 127 4.43 22.91 -9.10
CA VAL A 127 3.69 22.92 -7.84
C VAL A 127 3.86 24.33 -7.27
N SER A 128 2.79 25.13 -7.29
CA SER A 128 2.80 26.41 -6.61
C SER A 128 3.27 26.13 -5.20
N LYS A 129 4.07 27.01 -4.60
CA LYS A 129 4.42 26.98 -3.17
C LYS A 129 3.14 27.13 -2.33
N SER A 130 2.20 26.19 -2.45
CA SER A 130 0.92 26.20 -1.79
C SER A 130 1.21 25.88 -0.34
N VAL A 131 0.95 26.92 0.46
CA VAL A 131 0.64 26.94 1.89
C VAL A 131 0.56 25.55 2.50
N GLU A 132 1.46 25.34 3.46
CA GLU A 132 1.56 24.18 4.33
C GLU A 132 0.17 23.70 4.77
N MET A 133 -0.35 22.69 4.10
CA MET A 133 -1.47 21.90 4.60
C MET A 133 -0.90 20.59 5.12
N GLU A 134 -0.99 20.46 6.44
CA GLU A 134 -0.83 19.21 7.16
C GLU A 134 -1.92 18.24 6.64
N LEU A 135 -1.50 17.27 5.83
CA LEU A 135 -2.37 16.20 5.33
C LEU A 135 -2.79 15.30 6.51
N GLN A 136 -3.88 15.63 7.20
CA GLN A 136 -4.71 14.59 7.79
C GLN A 136 -5.63 14.05 6.70
N LEU A 137 -5.21 12.97 6.05
CA LEU A 137 -6.06 12.20 5.14
C LEU A 137 -7.06 11.42 6.02
N PRO A 138 -8.38 11.63 5.93
CA PRO A 138 -9.33 10.64 6.44
C PRO A 138 -9.02 9.32 5.70
N ARG A 139 -8.83 8.21 6.42
CA ARG A 139 -8.32 6.93 5.86
C ARG A 139 -6.83 6.94 5.47
N THR A 140 -6.02 7.83 6.04
CA THR A 140 -4.58 7.51 6.12
C THR A 140 -4.38 6.34 7.05
N PHE A 141 -3.86 5.26 6.48
CA PHE A 141 -3.34 4.11 7.20
C PHE A 141 -2.38 4.56 8.29
N TYR A 142 -2.85 4.53 9.54
CA TYR A 142 -2.09 4.88 10.72
C TYR A 142 -1.67 3.59 11.44
N ILE A 143 -0.40 3.24 11.32
CA ILE A 143 0.20 2.09 12.01
C ILE A 143 1.21 2.63 13.01
N ARG A 144 0.78 2.68 14.27
CA ARG A 144 1.60 3.19 15.36
C ARG A 144 1.22 2.54 16.67
N ASP A 145 2.22 2.13 17.42
CA ASP A 145 2.08 1.53 18.75
C ASP A 145 1.13 0.29 18.72
N VAL A 146 1.27 -0.52 17.66
CA VAL A 146 0.51 -1.76 17.41
C VAL A 146 1.45 -2.98 17.39
N GLU A 147 0.92 -4.14 17.79
CA GLU A 147 1.59 -5.45 17.80
C GLU A 147 0.67 -6.48 17.15
N LEU A 148 1.23 -7.45 16.41
CA LEU A 148 0.42 -8.45 15.71
C LEU A 148 -0.32 -9.35 16.69
N ASN A 149 0.31 -9.73 17.81
CA ASN A 149 -0.35 -10.53 18.83
C ASN A 149 -1.57 -9.81 19.44
N HIS A 150 -1.46 -8.50 19.71
CA HIS A 150 -2.61 -7.71 20.16
C HIS A 150 -3.74 -7.66 19.11
N LEU A 151 -3.41 -7.60 17.81
CA LEU A 151 -4.42 -7.65 16.75
C LEU A 151 -5.17 -8.99 16.77
N LYS A 152 -4.50 -10.12 17.04
CA LYS A 152 -5.16 -11.43 17.17
C LYS A 152 -6.21 -11.40 18.28
N ASP A 153 -5.80 -10.93 19.46
CA ASP A 153 -6.65 -10.86 20.65
C ASP A 153 -7.88 -9.99 20.43
N ILE A 154 -7.70 -8.84 19.79
CA ILE A 154 -8.76 -7.88 19.48
C ILE A 154 -9.72 -8.44 18.43
N ILE A 155 -9.23 -9.07 17.36
CA ILE A 155 -10.08 -9.69 16.32
C ILE A 155 -10.98 -10.77 16.94
N GLN A 156 -10.42 -11.64 17.78
CA GLN A 156 -11.19 -12.67 18.49
C GLN A 156 -12.23 -12.07 19.44
N LEU A 157 -11.89 -10.97 20.13
CA LEU A 157 -12.82 -10.25 21.00
C LEU A 157 -13.98 -9.64 20.20
N ILE A 158 -13.70 -8.93 19.11
CA ILE A 158 -14.73 -8.31 18.25
C ILE A 158 -15.67 -9.39 17.70
N HIS A 159 -15.13 -10.52 17.22
CA HIS A 159 -15.95 -11.65 16.78
C HIS A 159 -16.87 -12.19 17.90
N SER A 160 -16.35 -12.32 19.13
CA SER A 160 -17.16 -12.74 20.27
C SER A 160 -18.27 -11.73 20.60
N MET A 161 -18.01 -10.44 20.46
CA MET A 161 -18.97 -9.37 20.74
C MET A 161 -20.04 -9.29 19.65
N SER A 162 -19.66 -9.45 18.37
CA SER A 162 -20.60 -9.40 17.24
C SER A 162 -21.64 -10.52 17.28
N ARG A 163 -21.31 -11.67 17.88
CA ARG A 163 -22.29 -12.74 18.13
C ARG A 163 -23.42 -12.32 19.07
N LYS A 164 -23.18 -11.35 19.96
CA LYS A 164 -24.19 -10.81 20.88
C LYS A 164 -24.88 -9.58 20.31
N ASN A 165 -24.18 -8.82 19.47
CA ASN A 165 -24.71 -7.62 18.83
C ASN A 165 -24.33 -7.61 17.33
N PRO A 166 -25.11 -8.28 16.48
CA PRO A 166 -24.74 -8.55 15.09
C PRO A 166 -24.93 -7.35 14.16
N GLU A 167 -25.66 -6.33 14.58
CA GLU A 167 -25.95 -5.17 13.74
C GLU A 167 -24.83 -4.13 13.78
N LYS A 168 -24.25 -3.89 14.96
CA LYS A 168 -23.21 -2.87 15.17
C LYS A 168 -22.52 -3.06 16.52
N LEU A 169 -21.25 -2.69 16.58
CA LEU A 169 -20.52 -2.46 17.83
C LEU A 169 -20.07 -1.00 17.90
N SER A 170 -20.35 -0.31 19.00
CA SER A 170 -19.79 1.02 19.20
C SER A 170 -18.29 0.92 19.50
N GLN A 171 -17.55 1.97 19.17
CA GLN A 171 -16.12 2.01 19.46
C GLN A 171 -15.86 1.94 20.96
N ASP A 172 -16.62 2.68 21.76
CA ASP A 172 -16.43 2.76 23.21
C ASP A 172 -16.67 1.40 23.88
N GLU A 173 -17.70 0.65 23.46
CA GLU A 173 -17.92 -0.72 23.94
C GLU A 173 -16.74 -1.65 23.65
N ILE A 174 -16.13 -1.53 22.45
CA ILE A 174 -14.97 -2.34 22.09
C ILE A 174 -13.76 -1.94 22.93
N LEU A 175 -13.50 -0.64 23.10
CA LEU A 175 -12.37 -0.15 23.90
C LEU A 175 -12.49 -0.54 25.37
N ASP A 176 -13.69 -0.44 25.96
CA ASP A 176 -13.94 -0.88 27.34
C ASP A 176 -13.73 -2.39 27.50
N ALA A 177 -14.16 -3.18 26.51
CA ALA A 177 -13.94 -4.61 26.50
C ALA A 177 -12.44 -4.97 26.37
N ILE A 178 -11.68 -4.22 25.54
CA ILE A 178 -10.23 -4.38 25.41
C ILE A 178 -9.54 -4.02 26.73
N GLU A 179 -9.87 -2.88 27.34
CA GLU A 179 -9.27 -2.46 28.61
C GLU A 179 -9.51 -3.48 29.72
N LYS A 180 -10.73 -4.02 29.81
CA LYS A 180 -11.09 -5.02 30.81
C LYS A 180 -10.39 -6.36 30.60
N LYS A 181 -10.27 -6.82 29.35
CA LYS A 181 -9.75 -8.15 29.02
C LYS A 181 -8.24 -8.19 28.81
N PHE A 182 -7.67 -7.11 28.31
CA PHE A 182 -6.27 -6.98 27.89
C PHE A 182 -5.66 -5.65 28.37
N PRO A 183 -5.51 -5.46 29.70
CA PRO A 183 -5.08 -4.18 30.27
C PRO A 183 -3.65 -3.76 29.89
N HIS A 184 -2.85 -4.67 29.31
CA HIS A 184 -1.48 -4.43 28.85
C HIS A 184 -1.41 -3.88 27.41
N ILE A 185 -2.52 -3.88 26.65
CA ILE A 185 -2.53 -3.37 25.28
C ILE A 185 -2.38 -1.85 25.31
N ALA A 186 -1.36 -1.36 24.60
CA ALA A 186 -1.05 0.06 24.50
C ALA A 186 -2.25 0.89 24.01
N ALA A 187 -2.36 2.13 24.50
CA ALA A 187 -3.43 3.07 24.13
C ALA A 187 -4.85 2.48 24.22
N LYS A 188 -5.07 1.49 25.10
CA LYS A 188 -6.35 0.78 25.28
C LYS A 188 -6.91 0.19 23.98
N GLY A 189 -6.05 -0.15 23.01
CA GLY A 189 -6.47 -0.70 21.72
C GLY A 189 -7.00 0.31 20.71
N TYR A 190 -6.99 1.62 21.01
CA TYR A 190 -7.45 2.67 20.08
C TYR A 190 -6.69 2.62 18.75
N ASN A 191 -5.37 2.56 18.80
CA ASN A 191 -4.53 2.49 17.60
C ASN A 191 -4.75 1.18 16.83
N HIS A 192 -5.02 0.08 17.54
CA HIS A 192 -5.34 -1.22 16.94
C HIS A 192 -6.65 -1.17 16.17
N LEU A 193 -7.70 -0.54 16.71
CA LEU A 193 -8.96 -0.37 15.98
C LEU A 193 -8.78 0.49 14.72
N ILE A 194 -7.99 1.56 14.80
CA ILE A 194 -7.64 2.35 13.61
C ILE A 194 -6.91 1.49 12.58
N THR A 195 -5.93 0.68 13.02
CA THR A 195 -5.19 -0.22 12.14
C THR A 195 -6.11 -1.26 11.50
N LEU A 196 -6.98 -1.92 12.27
CA LEU A 196 -7.91 -2.93 11.76
C LEU A 196 -8.88 -2.36 10.72
N ARG A 197 -9.42 -1.16 10.95
CA ARG A 197 -10.26 -0.45 9.96
C ARG A 197 -9.46 -0.04 8.74
N SER A 198 -8.22 0.44 8.94
CA SER A 198 -7.33 0.82 7.84
C SER A 198 -7.02 -0.38 6.94
N LEU A 199 -6.83 -1.56 7.53
CA LEU A 199 -6.61 -2.82 6.82
C LEU A 199 -7.92 -3.44 6.25
N GLU A 200 -9.05 -2.73 6.35
CA GLU A 200 -10.37 -3.19 5.90
C GLU A 200 -10.81 -4.51 6.56
N LEU A 201 -10.28 -4.82 7.76
CA LEU A 201 -10.70 -5.98 8.54
C LEU A 201 -11.96 -5.69 9.35
N LEU A 202 -12.28 -4.40 9.55
CA LEU A 202 -13.50 -3.92 10.17
C LEU A 202 -14.27 -3.01 9.21
N ASP A 203 -15.60 -3.18 9.17
CA ASP A 203 -16.50 -2.27 8.45
C ASP A 203 -16.85 -1.02 9.27
N ASP A 204 -17.71 -0.16 8.71
CA ASP A 204 -18.22 1.06 9.35
C ASP A 204 -19.11 0.80 10.58
N ARG A 205 -19.54 -0.44 10.78
CA ARG A 205 -20.29 -0.92 11.95
C ARG A 205 -19.37 -1.54 13.01
N ASN A 206 -18.05 -1.49 12.80
CA ASN A 206 -17.00 -2.14 13.60
C ASN A 206 -17.16 -3.66 13.71
N LEU A 207 -17.74 -4.29 12.68
CA LEU A 207 -17.85 -5.73 12.57
C LEU A 207 -16.76 -6.25 11.65
N LEU A 208 -16.39 -7.52 11.81
CA LEU A 208 -15.46 -8.16 10.89
C LEU A 208 -16.04 -8.14 9.46
N THR A 209 -15.25 -7.67 8.51
CA THR A 209 -15.52 -7.81 7.07
C THR A 209 -15.31 -9.27 6.65
N PRO A 210 -15.66 -9.67 5.41
CA PRO A 210 -15.27 -10.99 4.89
C PRO A 210 -13.77 -11.26 5.06
N LYS A 211 -12.91 -10.26 4.81
CA LYS A 211 -11.47 -10.37 5.05
C LYS A 211 -11.13 -10.51 6.54
N GLY A 212 -11.81 -9.77 7.41
CA GLY A 212 -11.68 -9.91 8.86
C GLY A 212 -12.00 -11.32 9.37
N TYR A 213 -13.02 -11.98 8.79
CA TYR A 213 -13.36 -13.37 9.11
C TYR A 213 -12.30 -14.36 8.60
N GLU A 214 -11.74 -14.17 7.40
CA GLU A 214 -10.61 -14.98 6.93
C GLU A 214 -9.44 -14.93 7.92
N ILE A 215 -9.05 -13.72 8.36
CA ILE A 215 -7.98 -13.55 9.35
C ILE A 215 -8.34 -14.24 10.67
N TYR A 216 -9.58 -14.10 11.14
CA TYR A 216 -10.07 -14.77 12.34
C TYR A 216 -9.92 -16.30 12.26
N ASP A 217 -10.26 -16.90 11.12
CA ASP A 217 -10.12 -18.34 10.91
C ASP A 217 -8.64 -18.77 10.85
N LEU A 218 -7.77 -17.97 10.24
CA LEU A 218 -6.32 -18.22 10.25
C LEU A 218 -5.73 -18.21 11.67
N ILE A 219 -6.15 -17.25 12.52
CA ILE A 219 -5.71 -17.18 13.92
C ILE A 219 -5.97 -18.50 14.65
N ARG A 220 -7.09 -19.17 14.35
CA ARG A 220 -7.51 -20.41 15.00
C ARG A 220 -6.85 -21.67 14.43
N THR A 221 -6.39 -21.61 13.19
CA THR A 221 -5.96 -22.81 12.43
C THR A 221 -4.45 -22.90 12.29
N SER A 222 -3.77 -21.80 11.98
CA SER A 222 -2.32 -21.79 11.80
C SER A 222 -1.73 -20.41 12.07
N ASN A 223 -0.93 -20.33 13.14
CA ASN A 223 -0.19 -19.11 13.45
C ASN A 223 0.75 -18.70 12.31
N GLU A 224 1.33 -19.66 11.59
CA GLU A 224 2.17 -19.37 10.42
C GLU A 224 1.37 -18.75 9.28
N ALA A 225 0.20 -19.31 8.97
CA ALA A 225 -0.68 -18.78 7.92
C ALA A 225 -1.20 -17.38 8.27
N PHE A 226 -1.55 -17.15 9.55
CA PHE A 226 -1.86 -15.81 10.04
C PHE A 226 -0.69 -14.83 9.83
N LEU A 227 0.53 -15.20 10.23
CA LEU A 227 1.70 -14.31 10.08
C LEU A 227 1.99 -14.01 8.60
N ARG A 228 1.82 -15.00 7.71
CA ARG A 228 1.94 -14.82 6.27
C ARG A 228 0.91 -13.81 5.74
N GLU A 229 -0.34 -13.94 6.14
CA GLU A 229 -1.40 -13.03 5.70
C GLU A 229 -1.19 -11.60 6.24
N MET A 230 -0.79 -11.46 7.51
CA MET A 230 -0.45 -10.15 8.06
C MET A 230 0.78 -9.53 7.37
N CYS A 231 1.74 -10.35 6.92
CA CYS A 231 2.86 -9.85 6.12
C CYS A 231 2.38 -9.16 4.85
N GLU A 232 1.40 -9.74 4.14
CA GLU A 232 0.78 -9.14 2.95
C GLU A 232 0.02 -7.84 3.30
N CYS A 233 -0.80 -7.86 4.35
CA CYS A 233 -1.52 -6.67 4.83
C CYS A 233 -0.58 -5.50 5.17
N PHE A 234 0.57 -5.80 5.79
CA PHE A 234 1.56 -4.80 6.18
C PHE A 234 2.64 -4.55 5.12
N TYR A 235 2.63 -5.28 3.99
CA TYR A 235 3.70 -5.27 2.99
C TYR A 235 4.12 -3.86 2.56
N PRO A 236 3.20 -2.92 2.23
CA PRO A 236 3.56 -1.57 1.80
C PRO A 236 4.40 -0.80 2.83
N PHE A 237 4.28 -1.12 4.12
CA PHE A 237 4.98 -0.44 5.21
C PHE A 237 6.30 -1.11 5.56
N ILE A 238 6.29 -2.44 5.67
CA ILE A 238 7.47 -3.21 6.07
C ILE A 238 8.54 -3.19 4.98
N ILE A 239 8.16 -3.16 3.69
CA ILE A 239 9.11 -3.17 2.58
C ILE A 239 9.99 -1.92 2.55
N ASN A 240 9.42 -0.75 2.83
CA ASN A 240 10.16 0.51 2.82
C ASN A 240 11.16 0.59 3.98
N VAL A 241 10.78 0.06 5.15
CA VAL A 241 11.67 -0.05 6.30
C VAL A 241 12.79 -1.06 6.04
N LEU A 242 12.48 -2.25 5.50
CA LEU A 242 13.48 -3.25 5.13
C LEU A 242 14.48 -2.72 4.10
N ASN A 243 14.00 -2.08 3.02
CA ASN A 243 14.85 -1.50 1.98
C ASN A 243 15.78 -0.41 2.54
N ALA A 244 15.28 0.40 3.48
CA ALA A 244 16.09 1.41 4.14
C ALA A 244 17.18 0.78 5.04
N ILE A 245 16.85 -0.27 5.81
CA ILE A 245 17.81 -1.01 6.64
C ILE A 245 18.93 -1.60 5.76
N VAL A 246 18.57 -2.25 4.66
CA VAL A 246 19.52 -2.85 3.70
C VAL A 246 20.42 -1.79 3.07
N THR A 247 19.83 -0.66 2.67
CA THR A 247 20.58 0.46 2.07
C THR A 247 21.58 1.05 3.07
N ILE A 248 21.17 1.25 4.32
CA ILE A 248 22.05 1.71 5.40
C ILE A 248 23.18 0.72 5.64
N ALA A 249 22.88 -0.59 5.63
CA ALA A 249 23.90 -1.63 5.79
C ALA A 249 24.96 -1.56 4.69
N PHE A 250 24.55 -1.42 3.42
CA PHE A 250 25.48 -1.29 2.31
C PHE A 250 26.32 -0.01 2.37
N GLU A 251 25.70 1.14 2.63
CA GLU A 251 26.40 2.43 2.73
C GLU A 251 27.43 2.45 3.87
N LYS A 252 27.09 1.83 5.01
CA LYS A 252 27.97 1.74 6.18
C LYS A 252 28.88 0.51 6.17
N LYS A 253 28.83 -0.31 5.13
CA LYS A 253 29.59 -1.58 4.98
C LYS A 253 29.37 -2.55 6.15
N PHE A 254 28.16 -2.58 6.71
CA PHE A 254 27.78 -3.57 7.71
C PHE A 254 27.42 -4.90 7.05
N GLN A 255 27.68 -6.00 7.76
CA GLN A 255 27.10 -7.29 7.40
C GLN A 255 25.61 -7.30 7.76
N LEU A 256 24.80 -8.07 7.02
CA LEU A 256 23.35 -8.09 7.19
C LEU A 256 22.89 -8.70 8.53
N ASP A 257 23.80 -9.35 9.25
CA ASP A 257 23.60 -9.90 10.58
C ASP A 257 24.07 -9.00 11.73
N ASP A 258 24.64 -7.82 11.42
CA ASP A 258 25.13 -6.85 12.40
C ASP A 258 24.94 -5.38 11.95
N ILE A 259 23.69 -4.99 11.67
CA ILE A 259 23.35 -3.65 11.19
C ILE A 259 23.08 -2.72 12.36
N LYS A 260 23.87 -1.64 12.50
CA LYS A 260 23.61 -0.60 13.51
C LYS A 260 22.90 0.61 12.90
N CYS A 261 21.60 0.76 13.19
CA CYS A 261 20.83 1.93 12.80
C CYS A 261 19.69 2.24 13.78
N THR A 262 19.37 3.53 13.89
CA THR A 262 18.25 4.04 14.68
C THR A 262 16.99 4.18 13.82
N SER A 263 15.81 4.21 14.45
CA SER A 263 14.56 4.49 13.74
C SER A 263 14.57 5.85 13.03
N LYS A 264 15.31 6.82 13.57
CA LYS A 264 15.52 8.13 12.93
C LYS A 264 16.33 8.00 11.64
N GLU A 265 17.44 7.27 11.66
CA GLU A 265 18.26 7.04 10.46
C GLU A 265 17.49 6.29 9.37
N ILE A 266 16.67 5.31 9.75
CA ILE A 266 15.79 4.60 8.82
C ILE A 266 14.75 5.56 8.23
N ALA A 267 14.07 6.35 9.06
CA ALA A 267 13.11 7.36 8.61
C ALA A 267 13.74 8.39 7.65
N ASP A 268 14.93 8.89 8.00
CA ASP A 268 15.70 9.83 7.16
C ASP A 268 16.09 9.17 5.83
N LYS A 269 16.49 7.89 5.85
CA LYS A 269 16.79 7.13 4.63
C LYS A 269 15.56 7.00 3.73
N ILE A 270 14.41 6.63 4.28
CA ILE A 270 13.15 6.56 3.51
C ILE A 270 12.82 7.94 2.91
N CYS A 271 12.93 9.00 3.69
CA CYS A 271 12.70 10.37 3.21
C CYS A 271 13.69 10.79 2.11
N SER A 272 14.95 10.33 2.16
CA SER A 272 15.94 10.64 1.13
C SER A 272 15.60 9.98 -0.22
N ILE A 273 14.97 8.80 -0.20
CA ILE A 273 14.57 8.05 -1.40
C ILE A 273 13.28 8.62 -1.99
N TRP A 274 12.27 8.85 -1.15
CA TRP A 274 10.90 9.16 -1.60
C TRP A 274 10.54 10.65 -1.53
N GLY A 275 11.31 11.43 -0.76
CA GLY A 275 11.08 12.83 -0.42
C GLY A 275 10.52 13.02 0.99
N THR A 276 10.72 14.19 1.60
CA THR A 276 10.28 14.49 2.98
C THR A 276 8.77 14.38 3.21
N LYS A 277 7.97 14.44 2.14
CA LYS A 277 6.51 14.28 2.20
C LYS A 277 6.06 12.91 2.74
N VAL A 278 6.88 11.85 2.70
CA VAL A 278 6.48 10.55 3.28
C VAL A 278 6.73 10.44 4.78
N ARG A 279 7.30 11.48 5.40
CA ARG A 279 7.67 11.48 6.82
C ARG A 279 6.49 11.27 7.76
N PHE A 280 5.28 11.70 7.40
CA PHE A 280 4.10 11.45 8.22
C PHE A 280 3.75 9.96 8.34
N LEU A 281 4.12 9.12 7.35
CA LEU A 281 3.96 7.66 7.40
C LEU A 281 5.14 6.96 8.07
N TYR A 282 6.34 7.53 7.94
CA TYR A 282 7.60 6.94 8.38
C TYR A 282 8.36 7.84 9.36
N ASP A 283 7.64 8.39 10.34
CA ASP A 283 8.28 9.08 11.45
C ASP A 283 9.01 8.04 12.34
N PRO A 284 9.98 8.45 13.17
CA PRO A 284 10.76 7.50 13.97
C PRO A 284 9.91 6.55 14.83
N ARG A 285 8.72 6.96 15.28
CA ARG A 285 7.78 6.13 16.07
C ARG A 285 7.07 5.10 15.21
N THR A 286 6.61 5.49 14.01
CA THR A 286 5.97 4.55 13.09
C THR A 286 6.99 3.54 12.56
N VAL A 287 8.22 3.99 12.27
CA VAL A 287 9.34 3.09 11.97
C VAL A 287 9.62 2.14 13.13
N GLY A 288 9.61 2.62 14.38
CA GLY A 288 9.72 1.78 15.56
C GLY A 288 8.62 0.71 15.67
N THR A 289 7.39 1.06 15.28
CA THR A 289 6.26 0.13 15.19
C THR A 289 6.49 -0.92 14.10
N THR A 290 6.91 -0.50 12.90
CA THR A 290 7.23 -1.41 11.79
C THR A 290 8.36 -2.37 12.14
N LEU A 291 9.40 -1.91 12.84
CA LEU A 291 10.48 -2.76 13.35
C LEU A 291 9.96 -3.82 14.33
N ARG A 292 8.97 -3.47 15.17
CA ARG A 292 8.32 -4.43 16.08
C ARG A 292 7.55 -5.50 15.30
N ILE A 293 6.75 -5.08 14.33
CA ILE A 293 6.01 -5.99 13.43
C ILE A 293 6.98 -6.92 12.69
N LEU A 294 8.07 -6.40 12.14
CA LEU A 294 9.10 -7.21 11.47
C LEU A 294 9.74 -8.25 12.40
N ARG A 295 9.87 -7.97 13.71
CA ARG A 295 10.33 -8.97 14.68
C ARG A 295 9.30 -10.05 14.92
N GLU A 296 8.02 -9.67 15.08
CA GLU A 296 6.92 -10.63 15.27
C GLU A 296 6.73 -11.53 14.04
N LEU A 297 6.98 -11.02 12.83
CA LEU A 297 7.03 -11.78 11.58
C LEU A 297 8.30 -12.67 11.46
N GLY A 298 9.27 -12.54 12.38
CA GLY A 298 10.54 -13.26 12.31
C GLY A 298 11.49 -12.78 11.20
N ALA A 299 11.20 -11.62 10.60
CA ALA A 299 11.99 -11.03 9.51
C ALA A 299 13.30 -10.42 10.00
N ILE A 300 13.30 -9.87 11.22
CA ILE A 300 14.49 -9.30 11.87
C ILE A 300 14.62 -9.76 13.32
N GLU A 301 15.85 -9.77 13.84
CA GLU A 301 16.13 -9.87 15.27
C GLU A 301 16.80 -8.58 15.74
N GLU A 302 16.41 -8.11 16.93
CA GLU A 302 17.18 -7.07 17.62
C GLU A 302 18.20 -7.74 18.55
N VAL A 303 19.47 -7.52 18.25
CA VAL A 303 20.62 -8.00 19.02
C VAL A 303 20.99 -6.91 20.03
N ARG A 304 21.59 -7.31 21.17
CA ARG A 304 22.04 -6.38 22.24
C ARG A 304 22.71 -5.13 21.65
N ARG A 305 22.38 -3.96 22.22
CA ARG A 305 22.87 -2.61 21.85
C ARG A 305 22.25 -2.00 20.57
N GLY A 306 21.01 -2.34 20.23
CA GLY A 306 20.27 -1.71 19.11
C GLY A 306 20.79 -2.12 17.74
N LYS A 307 21.34 -3.34 17.65
CA LYS A 307 21.82 -3.93 16.40
C LYS A 307 20.68 -4.75 15.79
N ILE A 308 20.51 -4.68 14.48
CA ILE A 308 19.50 -5.41 13.73
C ILE A 308 20.20 -6.51 12.94
N ARG A 309 19.70 -7.74 13.06
CA ARG A 309 20.05 -8.88 12.22
C ARG A 309 18.88 -9.18 11.29
N LEU A 310 19.11 -9.22 9.99
CA LEU A 310 18.12 -9.70 9.02
C LEU A 310 18.12 -11.23 9.02
N LYS A 311 16.93 -11.85 9.15
CA LYS A 311 16.77 -13.31 9.09
C LYS A 311 16.50 -13.78 7.66
N ARG A 312 16.99 -14.98 7.34
CA ARG A 312 16.97 -15.62 6.01
C ARG A 312 15.56 -15.73 5.39
N LEU A 313 14.51 -15.72 6.21
CA LEU A 313 13.10 -15.86 5.82
C LEU A 313 12.54 -14.74 4.92
N VAL A 314 13.22 -13.60 4.82
CA VAL A 314 12.78 -12.47 3.97
C VAL A 314 13.42 -12.50 2.58
N HIS A 315 14.49 -13.28 2.40
CA HIS A 315 15.31 -13.23 1.18
C HIS A 315 14.85 -14.17 0.06
N ALA A 316 14.01 -15.17 0.34
CA ALA A 316 13.73 -16.26 -0.62
C ALA A 316 12.30 -16.28 -1.19
N GLU A 317 11.28 -15.82 -0.46
CA GLU A 317 9.87 -15.92 -0.94
C GLU A 317 9.17 -14.56 -1.16
N PHE A 318 9.60 -13.47 -0.51
CA PHE A 318 8.80 -12.23 -0.44
C PHE A 318 9.47 -10.96 -1.01
N LEU A 319 10.69 -11.05 -1.55
CA LEU A 319 11.39 -9.92 -2.18
C LEU A 319 11.67 -10.24 -3.65
N PRO A 320 11.25 -9.40 -4.62
CA PRO A 320 11.41 -9.66 -6.05
C PRO A 320 12.84 -9.38 -6.55
N TRP A 321 13.84 -9.98 -5.89
CA TRP A 321 15.23 -9.97 -6.33
C TRP A 321 15.68 -11.39 -6.66
N GLY A 322 15.49 -11.77 -7.93
CA GLY A 322 16.26 -12.84 -8.56
C GLY A 322 17.70 -12.39 -8.74
N ALA A 323 18.49 -12.41 -7.67
CA ALA A 323 19.94 -12.30 -7.73
C ALA A 323 20.53 -13.64 -7.31
N ARG A 324 21.38 -14.19 -8.19
CA ARG A 324 22.04 -15.49 -8.08
C ARG A 324 22.48 -15.79 -6.64
N GLN A 325 22.02 -16.95 -6.14
CA GLN A 325 22.53 -17.58 -4.93
C GLN A 325 24.02 -17.88 -5.10
N THR A 326 24.90 -16.99 -4.65
CA THR A 326 26.21 -17.40 -4.19
C THR A 326 26.03 -17.97 -2.80
N ARG A 327 26.34 -19.27 -2.66
CA ARG A 327 26.39 -19.98 -1.38
C ARG A 327 27.28 -19.18 -0.42
N LEU A 328 26.68 -18.67 0.65
CA LEU A 328 27.39 -18.24 1.84
C LEU A 328 27.48 -19.46 2.76
N THR A 329 28.70 -19.95 2.96
CA THR A 329 29.11 -20.82 4.07
C THR A 329 29.14 -20.04 5.37
#